data_AF-A0A7Y6IG49-F1
#
_entry.id   AF-A0A7Y6IG49-F1
#
_cell.length_a   1.000
_cell.length_b   1.000
_cell.length_c   1.000
_cell.angle_alpha   90.00
_cell.angle_beta   90.00
_cell.angle_gamma   90.00
#
_symmetry.space_group_name_H-M   'P 1'
#
loop_
_entity.id
_entity.type
_entity.pdbx_description
1 polymer ?
#
loop_
_entity_poly.entity_id
_entity_poly.type
_entity_poly.pdbx_seq_one_letter_code
_entity_poly.pdbx_strand_id
1 'polypeptide(L)'
;MSRFLFTMRPGALRWVSHGLFGLLLVSALIATAGAGGTAVAAGGALLGGLYVAWTLLEAELVPARPGLALLCLLPVVLAWAVLAAAAQPFVWLVFPIALTCARALPPWAGAFTASVLACASAMLLISHAGL
;
A
#
# COMPACT_ATOMS: atom_id res chain seq x y z
N MET A 1 -19.76 23.92 -16.23
CA MET A 1 -18.94 23.59 -15.05
C MET A 1 -18.46 22.13 -15.12
N SER A 2 -17.72 21.74 -16.17
CA SER A 2 -17.32 20.33 -16.41
C SER A 2 -15.87 20.16 -16.88
N ARG A 3 -15.07 21.24 -16.92
CA ARG A 3 -13.67 21.21 -17.37
C ARG A 3 -12.63 21.27 -16.23
N PHE A 4 -13.07 21.38 -14.98
CA PHE A 4 -12.16 21.48 -13.83
C PHE A 4 -11.68 20.13 -13.27
N LEU A 5 -12.25 19.01 -13.73
CA LEU A 5 -11.97 17.69 -13.16
C LEU A 5 -10.81 16.91 -13.81
N PHE A 6 -10.20 17.40 -14.90
CA PHE A 6 -9.29 16.58 -15.72
C PHE A 6 -7.93 17.21 -16.06
N THR A 7 -7.47 18.16 -15.24
CA THR A 7 -6.08 18.66 -15.28
C THR A 7 -5.39 18.47 -13.93
N MET A 8 -5.60 17.32 -13.28
CA MET A 8 -4.64 16.91 -12.26
C MET A 8 -3.31 16.64 -12.96
N ARG A 9 -2.33 17.51 -12.75
CA ARG A 9 -0.93 17.27 -13.09
C ARG A 9 -0.56 15.85 -12.60
N PRO A 10 0.18 15.03 -13.38
CA PRO A 10 0.58 13.68 -12.98
C PRO A 10 1.20 13.61 -11.57
N GLY A 11 1.88 14.69 -11.14
CA GLY A 11 2.43 14.83 -9.79
C GLY A 11 1.38 15.00 -8.69
N ALA A 12 0.23 15.63 -8.95
CA ALA A 12 -0.82 15.85 -7.94
C ALA A 12 -1.43 14.52 -7.47
N LEU A 13 -1.74 13.61 -8.40
CA LEU A 13 -2.27 12.29 -8.06
C LEU A 13 -1.27 11.47 -7.22
N ARG A 14 0.02 11.59 -7.52
CA ARG A 14 1.08 10.98 -6.71
C ARG A 14 1.06 11.51 -5.28
N TRP A 15 1.05 12.83 -5.10
CA TRP A 15 1.04 13.43 -3.77
C TRP A 15 -0.23 13.11 -2.97
N VAL A 16 -1.40 13.08 -3.62
CA VAL A 16 -2.65 12.66 -2.97
C VAL A 16 -2.55 11.22 -2.48
N SER A 17 -1.98 10.31 -3.28
CA SER A 17 -1.82 8.90 -2.87
C SER A 17 -0.88 8.73 -1.67
N HIS A 18 0.23 9.47 -1.60
CA HIS A 18 1.14 9.43 -0.46
C HIS A 18 0.53 10.10 0.78
N GLY A 19 -0.21 11.20 0.60
CA GLY A 19 -0.93 11.85 1.70
C GLY A 19 -2.01 10.93 2.29
N LEU A 20 -2.79 10.28 1.43
CA LEU A 20 -3.79 9.30 1.84
C LEU A 20 -3.14 8.10 2.54
N PHE A 21 -2.04 7.58 2.00
CA PHE A 21 -1.25 6.52 2.63
C PHE A 21 -0.80 6.93 4.04
N GLY A 22 -0.19 8.11 4.19
CA GLY A 22 0.29 8.61 5.48
C GLY A 22 -0.83 8.75 6.50
N LEU A 23 -1.96 9.32 6.09
CA LEU A 23 -3.13 9.48 6.96
C LEU A 23 -3.68 8.13 7.43
N LEU A 24 -3.87 7.19 6.51
CA LEU A 24 -4.35 5.84 6.81
C LEU A 24 -3.35 5.04 7.66
N LEU A 25 -2.05 5.24 7.44
CA LEU A 25 -1.02 4.58 8.22
C LEU A 25 -1.07 5.06 9.67
N VAL A 26 -1.08 6.37 9.89
CA VAL A 26 -1.11 6.94 11.25
C VAL A 26 -2.38 6.51 11.99
N SER A 27 -3.54 6.56 11.33
CA SER A 27 -4.79 6.11 11.96
C SER A 27 -4.76 4.61 12.29
N ALA A 28 -4.23 3.76 11.39
CA ALA A 28 -4.09 2.33 11.63
C ALA A 28 -3.12 2.03 12.78
N LEU A 29 -2.00 2.75 12.87
CA LEU A 29 -1.04 2.62 13.97
C LEU A 29 -1.66 2.99 15.31
N ILE A 30 -2.35 4.13 15.40
CA ILE A 30 -3.02 4.58 16.62
C ILE A 30 -4.09 3.58 17.05
N ALA A 31 -4.95 3.15 16.12
CA ALA A 31 -6.02 2.20 16.40
C ALA A 31 -5.46 0.85 16.89
N THR A 32 -4.44 0.33 16.22
CA THR A 32 -3.85 -0.98 16.54
C THR A 32 -3.08 -0.94 17.85
N ALA A 33 -2.31 0.13 18.11
CA ALA A 33 -1.60 0.31 19.38
C ALA A 33 -2.57 0.49 20.54
N GLY A 34 -3.65 1.25 20.35
CA GLY A 34 -4.72 1.45 21.34
C GLY A 34 -5.46 0.15 21.69
N ALA A 35 -5.52 -0.81 20.77
CA ALA A 35 -6.06 -2.15 21.00
C ALA A 35 -5.05 -3.15 21.60
N GLY A 36 -3.84 -2.70 21.99
CA GLY A 36 -2.80 -3.55 22.58
C GLY A 36 -1.91 -4.30 21.57
N GLY A 37 -2.12 -4.11 20.27
CA GLY A 37 -1.36 -4.76 19.19
C GLY A 37 -0.01 -4.10 18.89
N THR A 38 0.83 -3.88 19.89
CA THR A 38 2.10 -3.12 19.75
C THR A 38 3.06 -3.73 18.72
N ALA A 39 3.17 -5.06 18.66
CA ALA A 39 3.99 -5.76 17.66
C ALA A 39 3.48 -5.52 16.23
N VAL A 40 2.15 -5.56 16.03
CA VAL A 40 1.53 -5.30 14.72
C VAL A 40 1.71 -3.84 14.32
N ALA A 41 1.52 -2.91 15.26
CA ALA A 41 1.78 -1.49 15.03
C ALA A 41 3.25 -1.21 14.68
N ALA A 42 4.21 -1.84 15.38
CA ALA A 42 5.63 -1.73 15.04
C ALA A 42 5.92 -2.25 13.62
N GLY A 43 5.35 -3.41 13.25
CA GLY A 43 5.44 -3.94 11.90
C GLY A 43 4.87 -2.99 10.85
N GLY A 44 3.71 -2.39 11.12
CA GLY A 44 3.11 -1.38 10.25
C GLY A 44 3.98 -0.13 10.10
N ALA A 45 4.62 0.33 11.18
CA ALA A 45 5.52 1.48 11.14
C ALA A 45 6.80 1.18 10.33
N LEU A 46 7.37 -0.02 10.50
CA LEU A 46 8.52 -0.48 9.71
C LEU A 46 8.19 -0.55 8.22
N LEU A 47 7.04 -1.13 7.86
CA LEU A 47 6.59 -1.17 6.47
C LEU A 47 6.27 0.21 5.91
N GLY A 48 5.75 1.12 6.75
CA GLY A 48 5.56 2.52 6.40
C GLY A 48 6.89 3.22 6.07
N GLY A 49 7.94 2.97 6.85
CA GLY A 49 9.28 3.45 6.57
C GLY A 49 9.84 2.88 5.26
N LEU A 50 9.64 1.59 5.01
CA LEU A 50 10.03 0.95 3.74
C LEU A 50 9.28 1.53 2.55
N TYR A 51 8.00 1.88 2.71
CA TYR A 51 7.25 2.59 1.67
C TYR A 51 7.86 3.96 1.36
N VAL A 52 8.21 4.75 2.38
CA VAL A 52 8.88 6.04 2.16
C VAL A 52 10.23 5.85 1.46
N ALA A 53 11.05 4.90 1.91
CA ALA A 53 12.32 4.58 1.27
C ALA A 53 12.13 4.18 -0.20
N TRP A 54 11.10 3.37 -0.50
CA TRP A 54 10.73 3.02 -1.86
C TRP A 54 10.40 4.25 -2.71
N THR A 55 9.62 5.20 -2.20
CA THR A 55 9.24 6.41 -2.97
C THR A 55 10.44 7.29 -3.36
N LEU A 56 11.51 7.27 -2.56
CA LEU A 56 12.75 7.98 -2.85
C LEU A 56 13.57 7.25 -3.93
N LEU A 57 13.52 5.93 -3.93
CA LEU A 57 14.27 5.06 -4.85
C LEU A 57 13.54 4.84 -6.19
N GLU A 58 12.22 4.98 -6.23
CA GLU A 58 11.36 4.70 -7.39
C GLU A 58 11.85 5.40 -8.67
N ALA A 59 12.28 6.67 -8.54
CA ALA A 59 12.73 7.49 -9.66
C ALA A 59 14.01 6.96 -10.34
N GLU A 60 14.85 6.25 -9.59
CA GLU A 60 16.14 5.72 -10.09
C GLU A 60 16.04 4.23 -10.44
N LEU A 61 15.39 3.42 -9.59
CA LEU A 61 15.36 1.96 -9.72
C LEU A 61 14.44 1.49 -10.86
N VAL A 62 13.27 2.11 -11.03
CA VAL A 62 12.25 1.63 -11.98
C VAL A 62 12.74 1.77 -13.43
N PRO A 63 13.31 2.91 -13.87
CA PRO A 63 13.82 3.05 -15.24
C PRO A 63 15.05 2.18 -15.48
N ALA A 64 15.93 2.04 -14.48
CA ALA A 64 17.19 1.34 -14.64
C ALA A 64 17.04 -0.19 -14.61
N ARG A 65 16.21 -0.73 -13.71
CA ARG A 65 16.11 -2.18 -13.44
C ARG A 65 14.70 -2.58 -12.97
N PRO A 66 13.70 -2.63 -13.87
CA PRO A 66 12.31 -2.92 -13.51
C PRO A 66 12.12 -4.32 -12.87
N GLY A 67 12.93 -5.31 -13.23
CA GLY A 67 12.87 -6.64 -12.61
C GLY A 67 13.33 -6.65 -11.15
N LEU A 68 14.38 -5.88 -10.83
CA LEU A 68 14.89 -5.75 -9.45
C LEU A 68 13.92 -4.93 -8.59
N ALA A 69 13.35 -3.87 -9.15
CA ALA A 69 12.25 -3.12 -8.55
C ALA A 69 11.11 -4.05 -8.12
N LEU A 70 10.70 -4.97 -8.99
CA LEU A 70 9.63 -5.92 -8.73
C LEU A 70 10.00 -6.94 -7.64
N LEU A 71 11.23 -7.48 -7.70
CA LEU A 71 11.76 -8.40 -6.68
C LEU A 71 11.84 -7.76 -5.30
N CYS A 72 12.22 -6.48 -5.21
CA CYS A 72 12.28 -5.75 -3.94
C CYS A 72 10.88 -5.41 -3.41
N LEU A 73 9.92 -5.15 -4.29
CA LEU A 73 8.58 -4.70 -3.91
C LEU A 73 7.64 -5.84 -3.53
N LEU A 74 7.83 -7.01 -4.14
CA LEU A 74 7.05 -8.22 -3.84
C LEU A 74 7.01 -8.58 -2.34
N PRO A 75 8.13 -8.71 -1.61
CA PRO A 75 8.10 -9.02 -0.18
C PRO A 75 7.43 -7.91 0.64
N VAL A 76 7.55 -6.65 0.24
CA VAL A 76 6.89 -5.52 0.90
C VAL A 76 5.37 -5.61 0.75
N VAL A 77 4.88 -5.92 -0.46
CA VAL A 77 3.45 -6.15 -0.72
C VAL A 77 2.91 -7.34 0.06
N LEU A 78 3.67 -8.44 0.13
CA LEU A 78 3.28 -9.62 0.92
C LEU A 78 3.25 -9.32 2.42
N ALA A 79 4.24 -8.60 2.95
CA ALA A 79 4.25 -8.19 4.34
C ALA A 79 3.06 -7.27 4.67
N TRP A 80 2.71 -6.35 3.76
CA TRP A 80 1.50 -5.54 3.86
C TRP A 80 0.23 -6.39 3.84
N ALA A 81 0.16 -7.41 2.99
CA ALA A 81 -0.97 -8.33 2.93
C ALA A 81 -1.15 -9.12 4.25
N VAL A 82 -0.05 -9.53 4.88
CA VAL A 82 -0.07 -10.21 6.18
C VAL A 82 -0.53 -9.25 7.29
N LEU A 83 -0.03 -8.01 7.30
CA LEU A 83 -0.49 -6.97 8.24
C LEU A 83 -1.97 -6.64 8.04
N ALA A 84 -2.34 -6.57 6.76
CA ALA A 84 -3.67 -6.72 6.18
C ALA A 84 -4.59 -7.62 6.98
N ALA A 85 -4.22 -8.91 6.95
CA ALA A 85 -4.95 -10.01 7.57
C ALA A 85 -4.85 -10.03 9.11
N ALA A 86 -3.81 -9.42 9.68
CA ALA A 86 -3.59 -9.42 11.13
C ALA A 86 -4.39 -8.35 11.87
N ALA A 87 -4.67 -7.21 11.23
CA ALA A 87 -5.39 -6.12 11.86
C ALA A 87 -6.21 -5.30 10.85
N GLN A 88 -7.51 -5.23 11.09
CA GLN A 88 -8.50 -4.55 10.25
C GLN A 88 -8.13 -3.11 9.84
N PRO A 89 -7.54 -2.27 10.69
CA PRO A 89 -7.21 -0.90 10.32
C PRO A 89 -6.25 -0.78 9.11
N PHE A 90 -5.39 -1.79 8.88
CA PHE A 90 -4.42 -1.77 7.78
C PHE A 90 -5.02 -2.14 6.43
N VAL A 91 -6.24 -2.70 6.36
CA VAL A 91 -6.89 -3.09 5.08
C VAL A 91 -7.00 -1.90 4.13
N TRP A 92 -7.24 -0.71 4.66
CA TRP A 92 -7.42 0.49 3.85
C TRP A 92 -6.14 0.93 3.12
N LEU A 93 -4.96 0.50 3.58
CA LEU A 93 -3.68 0.81 2.94
C LEU A 93 -3.47 0.05 1.62
N VAL A 94 -4.25 -1.00 1.37
CA VAL A 94 -4.27 -1.72 0.09
C VAL A 94 -4.47 -0.77 -1.09
N PHE A 95 -5.38 0.20 -0.97
CA PHE A 95 -5.72 1.12 -2.06
C PHE A 95 -4.54 2.00 -2.50
N PRO A 96 -3.90 2.80 -1.61
CA PRO A 96 -2.75 3.61 -2.01
C PRO A 96 -1.53 2.77 -2.43
N ILE A 97 -1.33 1.58 -1.85
CA ILE A 97 -0.25 0.67 -2.26
C ILE A 97 -0.51 0.15 -3.68
N ALA A 98 -1.71 -0.35 -3.98
CA ALA A 98 -2.07 -0.82 -5.31
C ALA A 98 -1.95 0.29 -6.36
N LEU A 99 -2.38 1.51 -6.03
CA LEU A 99 -2.22 2.67 -6.92
C LEU A 99 -0.76 3.05 -7.17
N THR A 100 0.12 2.85 -6.19
CA THR A 100 1.56 3.10 -6.35
C THR A 100 2.20 2.00 -7.19
N CYS A 101 1.86 0.73 -6.93
CA CYS A 101 2.32 -0.40 -7.74
C CYS A 101 1.88 -0.26 -9.21
N ALA A 102 0.62 0.10 -9.46
CA ALA A 102 0.09 0.27 -10.81
C ALA A 102 0.76 1.41 -11.60
N ARG A 103 1.32 2.41 -10.92
CA ARG A 103 2.06 3.52 -11.55
C ARG A 103 3.54 3.18 -11.77
N ALA A 104 4.14 2.43 -10.85
CA ALA A 104 5.56 2.13 -10.86
C ALA A 104 5.92 0.87 -11.67
N LEU A 105 4.98 -0.05 -11.86
CA LEU A 105 5.25 -1.36 -12.45
C LEU A 105 4.59 -1.56 -13.83
N PRO A 106 5.07 -2.53 -14.63
CA PRO A 106 4.36 -3.00 -15.81
C PRO A 106 2.92 -3.42 -15.47
N PRO A 107 1.97 -3.34 -16.43
CA PRO A 107 0.54 -3.55 -16.16
C PRO A 107 0.22 -4.94 -15.59
N TRP A 108 0.94 -5.98 -16.01
CA TRP A 108 0.78 -7.34 -15.47
C TRP A 108 1.16 -7.44 -13.98
N ALA A 109 2.20 -6.72 -13.57
CA ALA A 109 2.70 -6.72 -12.21
C ALA A 109 1.83 -5.84 -11.29
N GLY A 110 1.31 -4.73 -11.81
CA GLY A 110 0.27 -3.95 -11.15
C GLY A 110 -1.00 -4.77 -10.90
N ALA A 111 -1.46 -5.53 -11.89
CA ALA A 111 -2.62 -6.41 -11.74
C ALA A 111 -2.38 -7.54 -10.72
N PHE A 112 -1.18 -8.13 -10.71
CA PHE A 112 -0.81 -9.17 -9.74
C PHE A 112 -0.83 -8.63 -8.30
N THR A 113 -0.17 -7.49 -8.06
CA THR A 113 -0.13 -6.85 -6.73
C THR A 113 -1.53 -6.46 -6.24
N ALA A 114 -2.37 -5.90 -7.12
CA ALA A 114 -3.77 -5.62 -6.80
C ALA A 114 -4.56 -6.89 -6.43
N SER A 115 -4.34 -8.00 -7.13
CA SER A 115 -5.01 -9.28 -6.86
C SER A 115 -4.60 -9.88 -5.52
N VAL A 116 -3.32 -9.85 -5.17
CA VAL A 116 -2.80 -10.32 -3.87
C VAL A 116 -3.42 -9.51 -2.72
N LEU A 117 -3.45 -8.18 -2.85
CA LEU A 117 -4.01 -7.32 -1.82
C LEU A 117 -5.55 -7.45 -1.70
N ALA A 118 -6.24 -7.69 -2.81
CA ALA A 118 -7.67 -7.98 -2.81
C ALA A 118 -7.97 -9.31 -2.12
N CYS A 119 -7.17 -10.36 -2.40
CA CYS A 119 -7.30 -11.66 -1.73
C CYS A 119 -7.09 -11.54 -0.21
N ALA A 120 -6.08 -10.78 0.23
CA ALA A 120 -5.83 -10.56 1.65
C ALA A 120 -6.99 -9.82 2.33
N SER A 121 -7.55 -8.80 1.67
CA SER A 121 -8.74 -8.08 2.14
C SER A 121 -9.96 -9.00 2.25
N ALA A 122 -10.15 -9.89 1.27
CA ALA A 122 -11.25 -10.86 1.27
C ALA A 122 -11.11 -11.90 2.39
N MET A 123 -9.90 -12.40 2.65
CA MET A 123 -9.62 -13.31 3.77
C MET A 123 -10.00 -12.68 5.11
N LEU A 124 -9.70 -11.39 5.31
CA LEU A 124 -10.14 -10.69 6.51
C LEU A 124 -11.67 -10.64 6.62
N LEU A 125 -12.35 -10.35 5.50
CA LEU A 125 -13.81 -10.32 5.45
C LEU A 125 -14.43 -11.68 5.82
N ILE A 126 -13.87 -12.77 5.31
CA ILE A 126 -14.31 -14.14 5.60
C ILE A 126 -14.12 -14.45 7.09
N SER A 127 -12.95 -14.11 7.64
CA SER A 127 -12.65 -14.34 9.06
C SER A 127 -13.59 -13.59 10.01
N HIS A 128 -14.03 -12.38 9.64
CA HIS A 128 -15.00 -11.60 10.43
C HIS A 128 -16.46 -12.01 10.20
N ALA A 129 -16.77 -12.59 9.04
CA ALA A 129 -18.11 -13.11 8.73
C ALA A 129 -18.39 -14.48 9.38
N GLY A 130 -17.37 -15.14 9.94
CA GLY A 130 -17.51 -16.47 10.55
C GLY A 130 -17.80 -17.59 9.55
N LEU A 131 -17.38 -17.39 8.29
CA LEU A 131 -17.52 -18.35 7.19
C LEU A 131 -16.27 -19.21 7.02
#